data_AF-A0A6C0BTE9-F1
#
_entry.id   AF-A0A6C0BTE9-F1
#
_cell.length_a   1.000
_cell.length_b   1.000
_cell.length_c   1.000
_cell.angle_alpha   90.00
_cell.angle_beta   90.00
_cell.angle_gamma   90.00
#
_symmetry.space_group_name_H-M   'P 1'
#
loop_
_entity.id
_entity.type
_entity.pdbx_description
1 polymer ?
#
loop_
_entity_poly.entity_id
_entity_poly.type
_entity_poly.pdbx_seq_one_letter_code
_entity_poly.pdbx_strand_id
1 'polypeptide(L)'
;MPLIDDVGIEIALDAVLVDENVRPAMLIQPANSGERTHNDPITKNILKHIRRHFPHFIFSDDYEKYQGVIISKTKSYNDVRISTNLMGSILGYPCYREFGHIGLDDVVTYSMYIVVRQKNGIEAELITNVCRDLSRKKEYEELARKTGIALKKKKYAKLLGDSEGDFDLDRVYVKVEKIIPTQSIIKNLIDNKPLDKDEMDKLINIFYNFSLDDDFETSFFDLYQQDNPLHRGVLLTMLAHERYDMLSPFFPLQQYPGIDTQVEEKTAAWGHEIIRILFHTRNKGAEKKKTAARKRCPNGTRRNKKTGDCETK
;
A
#
# COMPACT_ATOMS: atom_id res chain seq x y z
N MET A 1 -23.43 27.86 -7.49
CA MET A 1 -23.05 26.51 -7.03
C MET A 1 -21.71 26.60 -6.32
N PRO A 2 -21.59 25.92 -5.16
CA PRO A 2 -20.32 25.59 -4.52
C PRO A 2 -19.30 25.06 -5.53
N LEU A 3 -18.00 25.28 -5.29
CA LEU A 3 -16.96 24.75 -6.16
C LEU A 3 -16.93 23.21 -6.07
N ILE A 4 -17.16 22.65 -4.88
CA ILE A 4 -17.15 21.19 -4.66
C ILE A 4 -18.09 20.43 -5.60
N ASP A 5 -19.27 20.99 -5.91
CA ASP A 5 -20.24 20.38 -6.84
C ASP A 5 -19.77 20.47 -8.30
N ASP A 6 -19.00 21.51 -8.62
CA ASP A 6 -18.55 21.80 -9.98
C ASP A 6 -17.30 21.01 -10.37
N VAL A 7 -16.42 20.69 -9.40
CA VAL A 7 -15.08 20.10 -9.67
C VAL A 7 -14.73 18.90 -8.80
N GLY A 8 -15.57 18.54 -7.83
CA GLY A 8 -15.28 17.48 -6.86
C GLY A 8 -14.49 17.97 -5.65
N ILE A 9 -14.55 17.16 -4.58
CA ILE A 9 -14.01 17.51 -3.26
C ILE A 9 -12.50 17.72 -3.26
N GLU A 10 -11.72 16.81 -3.85
CA GLU A 10 -10.26 16.86 -3.82
C GLU A 10 -9.73 18.14 -4.49
N ILE A 11 -10.23 18.46 -5.67
CA ILE A 11 -9.86 19.66 -6.43
C ILE A 11 -10.26 20.93 -5.67
N ALA A 12 -11.45 20.96 -5.07
CA ALA A 12 -11.91 22.12 -4.30
C ALA A 12 -11.05 22.36 -3.06
N LEU A 13 -10.71 21.29 -2.33
CA LEU A 13 -9.84 21.36 -1.15
C LEU A 13 -8.42 21.79 -1.53
N ASP A 14 -7.85 21.25 -2.61
CA ASP A 14 -6.54 21.65 -3.12
C ASP A 14 -6.48 23.13 -3.48
N ALA A 15 -7.52 23.66 -4.14
CA ALA A 15 -7.60 25.07 -4.47
C ALA A 15 -7.59 25.96 -3.21
N VAL A 16 -8.29 25.54 -2.14
CA VAL A 16 -8.23 26.22 -0.84
C VAL A 16 -6.82 26.20 -0.24
N LEU A 17 -6.12 25.07 -0.33
CA LEU A 17 -4.75 24.95 0.19
C LEU A 17 -3.74 25.82 -0.57
N VAL A 18 -3.93 25.99 -1.88
CA VAL A 18 -3.13 26.92 -2.69
C VAL A 18 -3.43 28.38 -2.32
N ASP A 19 -4.71 28.76 -2.17
CA ASP A 19 -5.07 30.13 -1.77
C ASP A 19 -4.52 30.48 -0.36
N GLU A 20 -4.49 29.52 0.55
CA GLU A 20 -3.95 29.72 1.90
C GLU A 20 -2.44 29.56 2.03
N ASN A 21 -1.72 29.32 0.92
CA ASN A 21 -0.28 29.01 0.93
C ASN A 21 0.09 27.83 1.85
N VAL A 22 -0.85 26.91 2.07
CA VAL A 22 -0.58 25.63 2.72
C VAL A 22 0.21 24.75 1.75
N ARG A 23 -0.15 24.82 0.46
CA ARG A 23 0.53 24.17 -0.65
C ARG A 23 0.97 25.22 -1.69
N PRO A 24 2.12 25.07 -2.38
CA PRO A 24 2.59 26.11 -3.30
C PRO A 24 1.80 26.18 -4.61
N ALA A 25 1.38 25.03 -5.14
CA ALA A 25 0.62 24.91 -6.37
C ALA A 25 -0.14 23.59 -6.42
N MET A 26 -1.21 23.53 -7.23
CA MET A 26 -1.94 22.30 -7.58
C MET A 26 -1.79 21.95 -9.05
N LEU A 27 -2.12 20.71 -9.43
CA LEU A 27 -2.04 20.21 -10.81
C LEU A 27 -3.39 19.62 -11.21
N ILE A 28 -3.95 20.09 -12.33
CA ILE A 28 -5.11 19.47 -12.99
C ILE A 28 -4.62 18.70 -14.19
N GLN A 29 -4.76 17.37 -14.16
CA GLN A 29 -4.33 16.49 -15.25
C GLN A 29 -5.55 16.03 -16.07
N PRO A 30 -5.61 16.31 -17.38
CA PRO A 30 -6.70 15.84 -18.24
C PRO A 30 -6.89 14.31 -18.19
N ALA A 31 -5.78 13.57 -18.02
CA ALA A 31 -5.81 12.12 -17.93
C ALA A 31 -6.67 11.60 -16.76
N ASN A 32 -6.82 12.37 -15.68
CA ASN A 32 -7.66 11.99 -14.53
C ASN A 32 -9.15 11.94 -14.89
N SER A 33 -9.57 12.64 -15.96
CA SER A 33 -10.92 12.60 -16.50
C SER A 33 -11.01 11.87 -17.85
N GLY A 34 -9.98 11.09 -18.22
CA GLY A 34 -9.93 10.40 -19.51
C GLY A 34 -9.71 11.33 -20.73
N GLU A 35 -9.30 12.56 -20.49
CA GLU A 35 -9.05 13.59 -21.50
C GLU A 35 -7.55 13.75 -21.80
N ARG A 36 -7.21 14.46 -22.88
CA ARG A 36 -5.83 14.61 -23.35
C ARG A 36 -5.24 15.98 -23.05
N THR A 37 -6.05 17.03 -23.13
CA THR A 37 -5.60 18.42 -23.06
C THR A 37 -6.48 19.27 -22.16
N HIS A 38 -5.99 20.43 -21.73
CA HIS A 38 -6.77 21.36 -20.92
C HIS A 38 -7.95 22.01 -21.68
N ASN A 39 -7.99 21.88 -23.00
CA ASN A 39 -9.05 22.40 -23.85
C ASN A 39 -10.23 21.44 -23.99
N ASP A 40 -10.06 20.19 -23.56
CA ASP A 40 -11.12 19.18 -23.60
C ASP A 40 -12.24 19.56 -22.61
N PRO A 41 -13.51 19.18 -22.89
CA PRO A 41 -14.68 19.78 -22.25
C PRO A 41 -14.70 19.72 -20.72
N ILE A 42 -14.35 18.58 -20.12
CA ILE A 42 -14.41 18.36 -18.67
C ILE A 42 -13.32 19.17 -17.99
N THR A 43 -12.07 19.02 -18.44
CA THR A 43 -10.91 19.74 -17.89
C THR A 43 -11.08 21.24 -18.04
N LYS A 44 -11.51 21.71 -19.22
CA LYS A 44 -11.78 23.12 -19.47
C LYS A 44 -12.86 23.66 -18.53
N ASN A 45 -13.90 22.87 -18.26
CA ASN A 45 -14.93 23.27 -17.31
C ASN A 45 -14.37 23.37 -15.89
N ILE A 46 -13.62 22.36 -15.42
CA ILE A 46 -12.95 22.39 -14.12
C ILE A 46 -12.12 23.68 -13.95
N LEU A 47 -11.25 23.97 -14.93
CA LEU A 47 -10.39 25.15 -14.90
C LEU A 47 -11.19 26.46 -14.90
N LYS A 48 -12.31 26.53 -15.64
CA LYS A 48 -13.22 27.67 -15.65
C LYS A 48 -13.83 27.91 -14.27
N HIS A 49 -14.28 26.86 -13.59
CA HIS A 49 -14.87 26.97 -12.25
C HIS A 49 -13.84 27.38 -11.20
N ILE A 50 -12.63 26.82 -11.25
CA ILE A 50 -11.52 27.27 -10.39
C ILE A 50 -11.22 28.75 -10.61
N ARG A 51 -11.06 29.19 -11.87
CA ARG A 51 -10.76 30.59 -12.22
C ARG A 51 -11.86 31.55 -11.78
N ARG A 52 -13.12 31.14 -11.82
CA ARG A 52 -14.27 31.94 -11.36
C ARG A 52 -14.19 32.20 -9.85
N HIS A 53 -13.84 31.18 -9.06
CA HIS A 53 -13.80 31.26 -7.60
C HIS A 53 -12.47 31.83 -7.07
N PHE A 54 -11.38 31.63 -7.82
CA PHE A 54 -10.03 32.10 -7.49
C PHE A 54 -9.42 32.89 -8.66
N PRO A 55 -9.91 34.12 -8.93
CA PRO A 55 -9.49 34.90 -10.09
C PRO A 55 -8.04 35.38 -10.03
N HIS A 56 -7.41 35.30 -8.85
CA HIS A 56 -6.03 35.72 -8.63
C HIS A 56 -5.00 34.60 -8.88
N PHE A 57 -5.46 33.38 -9.20
CA PHE A 57 -4.55 32.28 -9.52
C PHE A 57 -3.88 32.45 -10.88
N ILE A 58 -2.63 32.00 -10.93
CA ILE A 58 -1.82 31.88 -12.13
C ILE A 58 -1.97 30.45 -12.65
N PHE A 59 -2.30 30.31 -13.93
CA PHE A 59 -2.46 29.04 -14.61
C PHE A 59 -1.32 28.88 -15.59
N SER A 60 -0.57 27.79 -15.48
CA SER A 60 0.55 27.47 -16.34
C SER A 60 0.30 26.17 -17.08
N ASP A 61 0.27 26.26 -18.40
CA ASP A 61 -0.09 25.19 -19.35
C ASP A 61 0.87 25.11 -20.54
N ASP A 62 1.88 26.00 -20.59
CA ASP A 62 2.86 26.07 -21.67
C ASP A 62 4.27 25.76 -21.13
N TYR A 63 4.64 24.48 -21.06
CA TYR A 63 5.95 24.04 -20.57
C TYR A 63 6.40 22.75 -21.26
N GLU A 64 7.73 22.49 -21.29
CA GLU A 64 8.38 21.52 -22.19
C GLU A 64 7.75 20.12 -22.20
N LYS A 65 7.28 19.65 -21.03
CA LYS A 65 6.61 18.37 -20.87
C LYS A 65 5.24 18.56 -20.25
N TYR A 66 4.24 18.85 -21.08
CA TYR A 66 2.86 19.03 -20.65
C TYR A 66 2.30 17.77 -19.98
N GLN A 67 1.81 17.92 -18.75
CA GLN A 67 1.10 16.86 -18.00
C GLN A 67 -0.25 17.35 -17.45
N GLY A 68 -0.62 18.61 -17.72
CA GLY A 68 -1.80 19.26 -17.17
C GLY A 68 -1.59 20.76 -16.96
N VAL A 69 -2.44 21.37 -16.13
CA VAL A 69 -2.32 22.80 -15.79
C VAL A 69 -1.85 22.94 -14.35
N ILE A 70 -0.70 23.58 -14.15
CA ILE A 70 -0.20 23.95 -12.83
C ILE A 70 -0.88 25.25 -12.42
N ILE A 71 -1.55 25.24 -11.27
CA ILE A 71 -2.28 26.38 -10.73
C ILE A 71 -1.57 26.83 -9.45
N SER A 72 -1.12 28.08 -9.41
CA SER A 72 -0.40 28.63 -8.25
C SER A 72 -0.89 30.03 -7.90
N LYS A 73 -0.50 30.51 -6.71
CA LYS A 73 -0.83 31.87 -6.26
C LYS A 73 0.24 32.91 -6.62
N THR A 74 1.50 32.49 -6.78
CA THR A 74 2.65 33.43 -6.75
C THR A 74 3.60 33.29 -7.94
N LYS A 75 3.56 32.20 -8.70
CA LYS A 75 4.58 31.90 -9.71
C LYS A 75 3.99 31.29 -10.99
N SER A 76 4.41 31.80 -12.14
CA SER A 76 4.21 31.11 -13.42
C SER A 76 5.29 30.06 -13.63
N TYR A 77 4.89 28.93 -14.22
CA TYR A 77 5.76 27.83 -14.64
C TYR A 77 5.78 27.66 -16.16
N ASN A 78 5.28 28.64 -16.91
CA ASN A 78 5.41 28.63 -18.36
C ASN A 78 6.88 28.69 -18.76
N ASP A 79 7.22 28.01 -19.86
CA ASP A 79 8.56 27.87 -20.42
C ASP A 79 9.58 27.15 -19.50
N VAL A 80 9.11 26.55 -18.41
CA VAL A 80 9.99 25.84 -17.46
C VAL A 80 10.13 24.37 -17.85
N ARG A 81 11.36 23.84 -17.83
CA ARG A 81 11.59 22.40 -17.89
C ARG A 81 11.26 21.74 -16.56
N ILE A 82 10.17 20.97 -16.51
CA ILE A 82 9.71 20.31 -15.27
C ILE A 82 10.15 18.85 -15.24
N SER A 83 11.06 18.53 -14.31
CA SER A 83 11.40 17.14 -13.95
C SER A 83 10.45 16.60 -12.88
N THR A 84 10.42 15.28 -12.66
CA THR A 84 9.59 14.66 -11.62
C THR A 84 9.88 15.22 -10.22
N ASN A 85 11.17 15.40 -9.87
CA ASN A 85 11.56 15.99 -8.60
C ASN A 85 11.11 17.46 -8.49
N LEU A 86 11.21 18.23 -9.58
CA LEU A 86 10.74 19.60 -9.59
C LEU A 86 9.22 19.66 -9.47
N MET A 87 8.48 18.79 -10.16
CA MET A 87 7.02 18.67 -10.03
C MET A 87 6.65 18.39 -8.57
N GLY A 88 7.30 17.42 -7.93
CA GLY A 88 7.02 17.10 -6.54
C GLY A 88 7.27 18.29 -5.60
N SER A 89 8.33 19.06 -5.84
CA SER A 89 8.61 20.29 -5.09
C SER A 89 7.59 21.40 -5.37
N ILE A 90 7.15 21.59 -6.63
CA ILE A 90 6.15 22.59 -7.02
C ILE A 90 4.82 22.30 -6.32
N LEU A 91 4.44 21.02 -6.30
CA LEU A 91 3.20 20.57 -5.68
C LEU A 91 3.30 20.46 -4.15
N GLY A 92 4.49 20.65 -3.57
CA GLY A 92 4.67 20.73 -2.12
C GLY A 92 4.68 19.38 -1.39
N TYR A 93 5.02 18.28 -2.06
CA TYR A 93 5.12 16.97 -1.41
C TYR A 93 6.37 16.88 -0.52
N PRO A 94 6.29 16.57 0.77
CA PRO A 94 7.47 16.57 1.65
C PRO A 94 8.59 15.60 1.23
N CYS A 95 8.27 14.42 0.70
CA CYS A 95 9.27 13.42 0.27
C CYS A 95 9.59 13.48 -1.24
N TYR A 96 9.34 14.61 -1.92
CA TYR A 96 9.53 14.75 -3.38
C TYR A 96 10.92 14.36 -3.91
N ARG A 97 11.96 14.49 -3.09
CA ARG A 97 13.34 14.15 -3.48
C ARG A 97 13.56 12.65 -3.63
N GLU A 98 12.65 11.86 -3.08
CA GLU A 98 12.73 10.41 -3.03
C GLU A 98 11.96 9.76 -4.19
N PHE A 99 11.29 10.56 -5.03
CA PHE A 99 10.56 10.09 -6.21
C PHE A 99 11.38 9.23 -7.16
N GLY A 100 12.66 9.54 -7.35
CA GLY A 100 13.57 8.73 -8.16
C GLY A 100 14.01 7.42 -7.52
N HIS A 101 13.68 7.18 -6.25
CA HIS A 101 14.03 5.98 -5.48
C HIS A 101 12.82 5.09 -5.16
N ILE A 102 11.60 5.55 -5.49
CA ILE A 102 10.39 4.74 -5.39
C ILE A 102 10.47 3.64 -6.46
N GLY A 103 10.28 2.38 -6.06
CA GLY A 103 10.43 1.22 -6.94
C GLY A 103 11.79 0.52 -6.82
N LEU A 104 12.65 0.89 -5.86
CA LEU A 104 13.77 0.04 -5.47
C LEU A 104 13.21 -1.20 -4.76
N ASP A 105 13.35 -2.33 -5.45
CA ASP A 105 12.61 -3.56 -5.17
C ASP A 105 12.86 -4.18 -3.80
N ASP A 106 13.95 -3.86 -3.10
CA ASP A 106 14.34 -4.53 -1.85
C ASP A 106 14.27 -3.63 -0.61
N VAL A 107 13.73 -2.42 -0.73
CA VAL A 107 13.68 -1.44 0.37
C VAL A 107 12.24 -1.20 0.82
N VAL A 108 11.99 -1.42 2.11
CA VAL A 108 10.73 -1.03 2.76
C VAL A 108 10.57 0.49 2.68
N THR A 109 9.41 0.94 2.24
CA THR A 109 9.05 2.35 2.15
C THR A 109 7.72 2.60 2.86
N TYR A 110 7.29 3.85 2.93
CA TYR A 110 6.07 4.25 3.64
C TYR A 110 5.26 5.22 2.79
N SER A 111 4.04 4.88 2.45
CA SER A 111 3.08 5.85 1.91
C SER A 111 2.56 6.73 3.05
N MET A 112 2.74 8.04 2.92
CA MET A 112 2.18 9.03 3.84
C MET A 112 1.08 9.82 3.15
N TYR A 113 -0.08 9.86 3.80
CA TYR A 113 -1.28 10.50 3.30
C TYR A 113 -1.68 11.64 4.23
N ILE A 114 -2.19 12.73 3.67
CA ILE A 114 -3.00 13.71 4.41
C ILE A 114 -4.46 13.46 4.06
N VAL A 115 -5.20 13.00 5.06
CA VAL A 115 -6.61 12.63 4.92
C VAL A 115 -7.48 13.67 5.59
N VAL A 116 -8.48 14.13 4.86
CA VAL A 116 -9.55 15.00 5.36
C VAL A 116 -10.77 14.13 5.59
N ARG A 117 -11.23 14.08 6.85
CA ARG A 117 -12.44 13.35 7.24
C ARG A 117 -13.56 14.31 7.56
N GLN A 118 -14.72 14.03 7.00
CA GLN A 118 -15.97 14.73 7.28
C GLN A 118 -16.74 14.03 8.41
N LYS A 119 -17.65 14.75 9.09
CA LYS A 119 -18.45 14.18 10.19
C LYS A 119 -19.39 13.05 9.74
N ASN A 120 -19.81 13.05 8.48
CA ASN A 120 -20.58 11.96 7.88
C ASN A 120 -19.74 10.69 7.59
N GLY A 121 -18.43 10.73 7.84
CA GLY A 121 -17.50 9.60 7.65
C GLY A 121 -16.83 9.55 6.29
N ILE A 122 -17.17 10.44 5.35
CA ILE A 122 -16.50 10.53 4.05
C ILE A 122 -15.05 11.01 4.26
N GLU A 123 -14.10 10.33 3.62
CA GLU A 123 -12.68 10.67 3.65
C GLU A 123 -12.21 11.06 2.24
N ALA A 124 -11.39 12.10 2.16
CA ALA A 124 -10.72 12.54 0.95
C ALA A 124 -9.20 12.60 1.18
N GLU A 125 -8.43 12.01 0.28
CA GLU A 125 -6.97 11.99 0.34
C GLU A 125 -6.42 13.18 -0.47
N LEU A 126 -5.74 14.12 0.19
CA LEU A 126 -5.25 15.34 -0.48
C LEU A 126 -3.82 15.23 -0.98
N ILE A 127 -2.96 14.61 -0.18
CA ILE A 127 -1.54 14.53 -0.46
C ILE A 127 -1.09 13.13 -0.13
N THR A 128 -0.66 12.40 -1.15
CA THR A 128 -0.09 11.06 -1.01
C THR A 128 1.33 11.04 -1.56
N ASN A 129 2.25 10.46 -0.80
CA ASN A 129 3.64 10.34 -1.20
C ASN A 129 4.29 9.11 -0.59
N VAL A 130 5.13 8.43 -1.35
CA VAL A 130 5.99 7.39 -0.79
C VAL A 130 7.27 8.05 -0.26
N CYS A 131 7.56 7.79 1.00
CA CYS A 131 8.78 8.18 1.69
C CYS A 131 9.63 6.93 1.97
N ARG A 132 10.94 7.09 1.99
CA ARG A 132 11.92 6.05 2.33
C ARG A 132 11.78 5.61 3.79
N ASP A 133 11.47 6.55 4.67
CA ASP A 133 11.32 6.31 6.11
C ASP A 133 10.35 7.32 6.74
N LEU A 134 10.21 7.25 8.07
CA LEU A 134 9.29 8.10 8.83
C LEU A 134 9.89 9.46 9.26
N SER A 135 11.10 9.82 8.81
CA SER A 135 11.79 11.04 9.26
C SER A 135 11.02 12.32 8.94
N ARG A 136 10.24 12.32 7.85
CA ARG A 136 9.42 13.46 7.39
C ARG A 136 8.02 13.49 8.00
N LYS A 137 7.64 12.54 8.86
CA LYS A 137 6.28 12.46 9.44
C LYS A 137 5.84 13.77 10.12
N LYS A 138 6.75 14.45 10.82
CA LYS A 138 6.46 15.74 11.47
C LYS A 138 6.08 16.84 10.48
N GLU A 139 6.66 16.84 9.28
CA GLU A 139 6.32 17.80 8.21
C GLU A 139 4.90 17.53 7.70
N TYR A 140 4.49 16.26 7.59
CA TYR A 140 3.11 15.88 7.28
C TYR A 140 2.13 16.28 8.37
N GLU A 141 2.48 16.07 9.64
CA GLU A 141 1.63 16.45 10.78
C GLU A 141 1.41 17.98 10.81
N GLU A 142 2.46 18.75 10.55
CA GLU A 142 2.34 20.21 10.45
C GLU A 142 1.52 20.65 9.23
N LEU A 143 1.67 19.96 8.09
CA LEU A 143 0.88 20.23 6.90
C LEU A 143 -0.60 19.90 7.12
N ALA A 144 -0.91 18.76 7.75
CA ALA A 144 -2.27 18.37 8.13
C ALA A 144 -2.90 19.39 9.11
N ARG A 145 -2.14 19.89 10.08
CA ARG A 145 -2.59 20.95 10.99
C ARG A 145 -2.93 22.24 10.24
N LYS A 146 -2.05 22.69 9.33
CA LYS A 146 -2.28 23.88 8.49
C LYS A 146 -3.49 23.71 7.58
N THR A 147 -3.65 22.53 6.96
CA THR A 147 -4.83 22.14 6.18
C THR A 147 -6.10 22.27 7.02
N GLY A 148 -6.14 21.70 8.22
CA GLY A 148 -7.30 21.82 9.11
C GLY A 148 -7.65 23.26 9.48
N ILE A 149 -6.65 24.15 9.63
CA ILE A 149 -6.89 25.58 9.89
C ILE A 149 -7.44 26.28 8.64
N ALA A 150 -6.86 26.01 7.46
CA ALA A 150 -7.29 26.60 6.19
C ALA A 150 -8.74 26.26 5.87
N LEU A 151 -9.10 24.98 5.98
CA LEU A 151 -10.44 24.48 5.66
C LEU A 151 -11.54 25.01 6.62
N LYS A 152 -11.17 25.42 7.85
CA LYS A 152 -12.12 26.02 8.82
C LYS A 152 -12.36 27.52 8.61
N LYS A 153 -11.70 28.17 7.64
CA LYS A 153 -11.88 29.60 7.41
C LYS A 153 -13.24 29.89 6.79
N LYS A 154 -14.02 30.75 7.45
CA LYS A 154 -15.39 31.14 7.04
C LYS A 154 -15.52 31.57 5.58
N LYS A 155 -14.48 32.15 4.97
CA LYS A 155 -14.53 32.56 3.55
C LYS A 155 -14.70 31.40 2.58
N TYR A 156 -14.39 30.17 2.98
CA TYR A 156 -14.53 28.97 2.13
C TYR A 156 -15.80 28.16 2.40
N ALA A 157 -16.58 28.51 3.43
CA ALA A 157 -17.80 27.79 3.79
C ALA A 157 -18.72 27.57 2.57
N LYS A 158 -19.08 28.65 1.86
CA LYS A 158 -19.93 28.56 0.66
C LYS A 158 -19.28 27.81 -0.52
N LEU A 159 -17.96 27.81 -0.59
CA LEU A 159 -17.20 27.20 -1.68
C LEU A 159 -17.13 25.68 -1.52
N LEU A 160 -17.07 25.22 -0.26
CA LEU A 160 -17.01 23.81 0.10
C LEU A 160 -18.39 23.18 0.36
N GLY A 161 -19.51 23.93 0.26
CA GLY A 161 -20.86 23.37 0.42
C GLY A 161 -21.48 23.52 1.82
N ASP A 162 -20.89 24.34 2.70
CA ASP A 162 -21.33 24.58 4.08
C ASP A 162 -22.56 25.51 4.18
N SER A 163 -23.18 25.90 3.05
CA SER A 163 -24.44 26.67 3.09
C SER A 163 -25.67 25.81 3.37
N GLU A 164 -25.60 24.48 3.16
CA GLU A 164 -26.67 23.52 3.47
C GLU A 164 -26.17 22.23 4.17
N GLY A 165 -24.87 22.07 4.44
CA GLY A 165 -24.35 21.04 5.33
C GLY A 165 -23.56 19.89 4.70
N ASP A 166 -23.12 20.01 3.44
CA ASP A 166 -22.46 18.89 2.74
C ASP A 166 -20.98 18.70 3.10
N PHE A 167 -20.27 19.77 3.51
CA PHE A 167 -18.89 19.66 3.98
C PHE A 167 -18.75 20.13 5.43
N ASP A 168 -18.77 19.17 6.34
CA ASP A 168 -18.54 19.40 7.77
C ASP A 168 -17.27 18.69 8.22
N LEU A 169 -16.20 19.47 8.37
CA LEU A 169 -14.88 18.96 8.73
C LEU A 169 -14.88 18.38 10.15
N ASP A 170 -14.63 17.08 10.28
CA ASP A 170 -14.31 16.43 11.56
C ASP A 170 -12.85 16.69 11.92
N ARG A 171 -11.94 16.14 11.10
CA ARG A 171 -10.49 16.21 11.36
C ARG A 171 -9.66 16.06 10.08
N VAL A 172 -8.42 16.51 10.18
CA VAL A 172 -7.37 16.26 9.20
C VAL A 172 -6.24 15.52 9.91
N TYR A 173 -5.78 14.41 9.35
CA TYR A 173 -4.75 13.59 9.98
C TYR A 173 -3.80 12.97 8.97
N VAL A 174 -2.68 12.47 9.48
CA VAL A 174 -1.69 11.73 8.70
C VAL A 174 -1.98 10.24 8.81
N LYS A 175 -2.25 9.58 7.68
CA LYS A 175 -2.27 8.11 7.59
C LYS A 175 -0.92 7.65 7.06
N VAL A 176 -0.40 6.55 7.60
CA VAL A 176 0.88 5.97 7.19
C VAL A 176 0.65 4.51 6.88
N GLU A 177 1.09 4.08 5.70
CA GLU A 177 1.04 2.69 5.27
C GLU A 177 2.46 2.21 4.94
N LYS A 178 2.89 1.11 5.57
CA LYS A 178 4.20 0.49 5.31
C LYS A 178 4.11 -0.35 4.04
N ILE A 179 5.03 -0.14 3.10
CA ILE A 179 5.08 -0.85 1.83
C ILE A 179 6.13 -1.96 1.89
N ILE A 180 5.66 -3.19 1.64
CA ILE A 180 6.34 -4.50 1.68
C ILE A 180 7.72 -4.59 1.03
N PRO A 181 7.96 -4.13 -0.21
CA PRO A 181 8.22 -5.01 -1.38
C PRO A 181 8.18 -6.56 -1.22
N THR A 182 8.08 -7.31 -2.32
CA THR A 182 8.08 -8.80 -2.23
C THR A 182 9.52 -9.34 -2.20
N GLN A 183 10.43 -8.66 -2.87
CA GLN A 183 11.85 -9.04 -2.93
C GLN A 183 12.56 -8.94 -1.57
N SER A 184 12.10 -8.06 -0.68
CA SER A 184 12.57 -7.97 0.71
C SER A 184 12.24 -9.26 1.49
N ILE A 185 11.00 -9.76 1.38
CA ILE A 185 10.56 -11.03 1.99
C ILE A 185 11.36 -12.20 1.40
N ILE A 186 11.52 -12.26 0.08
CA ILE A 186 12.34 -13.28 -0.60
C ILE A 186 13.77 -13.29 -0.02
N LYS A 187 14.39 -12.13 0.14
CA LYS A 187 15.74 -11.99 0.71
C LYS A 187 15.80 -12.47 2.16
N ASN A 188 14.81 -12.11 2.97
CA ASN A 188 14.73 -12.57 4.36
C ASN A 188 14.61 -14.10 4.45
N LEU A 189 13.81 -14.73 3.58
CA LEU A 189 13.70 -16.19 3.50
C LEU A 189 15.01 -16.86 3.06
N ILE A 190 15.71 -16.32 2.05
CA ILE A 190 17.03 -16.82 1.62
C ILE A 190 18.05 -16.72 2.77
N ASP A 191 18.03 -15.60 3.50
CA ASP A 191 18.92 -15.33 4.63
C ASP A 191 18.53 -16.10 5.92
N ASN A 192 17.48 -16.91 5.92
CA ASN A 192 16.90 -17.57 7.11
C ASN A 192 16.43 -16.60 8.22
N LYS A 193 16.05 -15.36 7.87
CA LYS A 193 15.54 -14.38 8.85
C LYS A 193 14.05 -14.61 9.11
N PRO A 194 13.60 -14.67 10.37
CA PRO A 194 12.19 -14.85 10.71
C PRO A 194 11.35 -13.74 10.07
N LEU A 195 10.17 -14.11 9.55
CA LEU A 195 9.22 -13.14 9.02
C LEU A 195 8.54 -12.38 10.16
N ASP A 196 8.42 -11.06 10.01
CA ASP A 196 7.67 -10.21 10.94
C ASP A 196 6.15 -10.23 10.64
N LYS A 197 5.36 -9.65 11.54
CA LYS A 197 3.90 -9.64 11.37
C LYS A 197 3.45 -8.92 10.10
N ASP A 198 4.08 -7.80 9.73
CA ASP A 198 3.67 -7.04 8.56
C ASP A 198 4.01 -7.80 7.26
N GLU A 199 5.12 -8.55 7.26
CA GLU A 199 5.48 -9.45 6.17
C GLU A 199 4.46 -10.60 6.05
N MET A 200 3.99 -11.16 7.17
CA MET A 200 2.96 -12.19 7.20
C MET A 200 1.61 -11.64 6.70
N ASP A 201 1.21 -10.45 7.14
CA ASP A 201 0.01 -9.76 6.67
C ASP A 201 0.09 -9.48 5.16
N LYS A 202 1.29 -9.22 4.63
CA LYS A 202 1.50 -9.11 3.18
C LYS A 202 1.32 -10.46 2.46
N LEU A 203 1.77 -11.57 3.04
CA LEU A 203 1.57 -12.90 2.43
C LEU A 203 0.09 -13.23 2.26
N ILE A 204 -0.76 -12.84 3.20
CA ILE A 204 -2.22 -12.99 3.10
C ILE A 204 -2.74 -12.33 1.82
N ASN A 205 -2.36 -11.07 1.58
CA ASN A 205 -2.76 -10.36 0.37
C ASN A 205 -2.23 -11.03 -0.92
N ILE A 206 -1.03 -11.60 -0.87
CA ILE A 206 -0.47 -12.35 -2.00
C ILE A 206 -1.28 -13.62 -2.26
N PHE A 207 -1.66 -14.37 -1.22
CA PHE A 207 -2.48 -15.57 -1.36
C PHE A 207 -3.86 -15.27 -1.94
N TYR A 208 -4.48 -14.19 -1.47
CA TYR A 208 -5.74 -13.70 -2.02
C TYR A 208 -5.63 -13.33 -3.51
N ASN A 209 -4.55 -12.63 -3.89
CA ASN A 209 -4.31 -12.25 -5.28
C ASN A 209 -4.00 -13.45 -6.19
N PHE A 210 -3.58 -14.58 -5.62
CA PHE A 210 -3.49 -15.84 -6.35
C PHE A 210 -4.83 -16.56 -6.47
N SER A 211 -5.95 -16.01 -5.99
CA SER A 211 -7.25 -16.69 -6.00
C SER A 211 -7.23 -18.03 -5.26
N LEU A 212 -6.40 -18.14 -4.22
CA LEU A 212 -6.45 -19.27 -3.28
C LEU A 212 -7.69 -19.13 -2.40
N ASP A 213 -8.27 -20.25 -2.00
CA ASP A 213 -9.47 -20.25 -1.16
C ASP A 213 -9.23 -19.71 0.26
N ASP A 214 -10.30 -19.27 0.93
CA ASP A 214 -10.23 -18.68 2.28
C ASP A 214 -9.63 -19.65 3.33
N ASP A 215 -9.81 -20.97 3.12
CA ASP A 215 -9.28 -22.00 4.02
C ASP A 215 -7.76 -22.21 3.87
N PHE A 216 -7.20 -21.83 2.72
CA PHE A 216 -5.78 -21.94 2.41
C PHE A 216 -4.94 -21.14 3.40
N GLU A 217 -5.29 -19.88 3.64
CA GLU A 217 -4.51 -18.97 4.50
C GLU A 217 -4.31 -19.57 5.89
N THR A 218 -5.42 -19.95 6.53
CA THR A 218 -5.43 -20.55 7.87
C THR A 218 -4.61 -21.83 7.90
N SER A 219 -4.86 -22.73 6.94
CA SER A 219 -4.16 -24.01 6.84
C SER A 219 -2.66 -23.85 6.58
N PHE A 220 -2.29 -22.87 5.76
CA PHE A 220 -0.91 -22.58 5.42
C PHE A 220 -0.15 -22.14 6.66
N PHE A 221 -0.65 -21.15 7.40
CA PHE A 221 0.05 -20.64 8.58
C PHE A 221 0.08 -21.63 9.76
N ASP A 222 -0.91 -22.52 9.87
CA ASP A 222 -0.90 -23.60 10.86
C ASP A 222 0.17 -24.67 10.59
N LEU A 223 0.49 -24.91 9.31
CA LEU A 223 1.40 -25.98 8.88
C LEU A 223 2.80 -25.49 8.50
N TYR A 224 2.93 -24.22 8.11
CA TYR A 224 4.18 -23.65 7.64
C TYR A 224 5.25 -23.65 8.74
N GLN A 225 6.48 -24.00 8.36
CA GLN A 225 7.62 -24.12 9.26
C GLN A 225 8.81 -23.48 8.58
N GLN A 226 9.20 -22.28 9.01
CA GLN A 226 10.21 -21.50 8.29
C GLN A 226 11.60 -22.16 8.31
N ASP A 227 11.91 -22.90 9.38
CA ASP A 227 13.14 -23.70 9.52
C ASP A 227 13.16 -24.91 8.59
N ASN A 228 12.00 -25.37 8.11
CA ASN A 228 11.90 -26.45 7.13
C ASN A 228 12.28 -25.94 5.72
N PRO A 229 13.37 -26.44 5.11
CA PRO A 229 13.85 -25.95 3.82
C PRO A 229 12.84 -26.16 2.69
N LEU A 230 12.02 -27.21 2.77
CA LEU A 230 11.02 -27.48 1.74
C LEU A 230 9.83 -26.53 1.85
N HIS A 231 9.32 -26.28 3.07
CA HIS A 231 8.25 -25.30 3.28
C HIS A 231 8.71 -23.91 2.82
N ARG A 232 9.95 -23.55 3.13
CA ARG A 232 10.54 -22.29 2.67
C ARG A 232 10.67 -22.22 1.16
N GLY A 233 11.09 -23.30 0.50
CA GLY A 233 11.15 -23.40 -0.95
C GLY A 233 9.78 -23.23 -1.63
N VAL A 234 8.72 -23.79 -1.04
CA VAL A 234 7.34 -23.58 -1.49
C VAL A 234 6.97 -22.10 -1.43
N LEU A 235 7.17 -21.44 -0.28
CA LEU A 235 6.86 -20.01 -0.13
C LEU A 235 7.70 -19.15 -1.08
N LEU A 236 8.99 -19.43 -1.23
CA LEU A 236 9.87 -18.72 -2.17
C LEU A 236 9.38 -18.84 -3.62
N THR A 237 8.86 -20.00 -4.01
CA THR A 237 8.31 -20.22 -5.36
C THR A 237 7.06 -19.37 -5.60
N MET A 238 6.16 -19.32 -4.61
CA MET A 238 4.97 -18.48 -4.65
C MET A 238 5.34 -16.99 -4.75
N LEU A 239 6.27 -16.51 -3.91
CA LEU A 239 6.71 -15.11 -3.94
C LEU A 239 7.44 -14.75 -5.25
N ALA A 240 8.22 -15.67 -5.82
CA ALA A 240 8.85 -15.47 -7.11
C ALA A 240 7.81 -15.35 -8.24
N HIS A 241 6.73 -16.13 -8.16
CA HIS A 241 5.64 -16.06 -9.13
C HIS A 241 4.88 -14.74 -9.07
N GLU A 242 4.58 -14.22 -7.86
CA GLU A 242 3.93 -12.90 -7.69
C GLU A 242 4.80 -11.80 -8.29
N ARG A 243 6.10 -11.84 -8.02
CA ARG A 243 7.03 -10.79 -8.42
C ARG A 243 7.30 -10.79 -9.92
N TYR A 244 7.48 -11.96 -10.50
CA TYR A 244 7.85 -12.13 -11.90
C TYR A 244 6.68 -12.78 -12.63
N ASP A 245 5.52 -12.11 -12.67
CA ASP A 245 4.33 -12.62 -13.35
C ASP A 245 4.69 -13.06 -14.78
N MET A 246 4.96 -14.36 -14.91
CA MET A 246 5.42 -15.00 -16.14
C MET A 246 4.30 -15.02 -17.18
N LEU A 247 3.06 -14.76 -16.75
CA LEU A 247 1.89 -14.76 -17.59
C LEU A 247 1.44 -13.34 -17.96
N SER A 248 2.03 -12.29 -17.38
CA SER A 248 1.74 -10.89 -17.74
C SER A 248 1.79 -10.59 -19.25
N PRO A 249 2.69 -11.17 -20.08
CA PRO A 249 2.66 -10.95 -21.52
C PRO A 249 1.42 -11.54 -22.22
N PHE A 250 0.69 -12.41 -21.54
CA PHE A 250 -0.51 -13.10 -22.03
C PHE A 250 -1.80 -12.54 -21.43
N PHE A 251 -1.76 -11.39 -20.74
CA PHE A 251 -2.93 -10.78 -20.09
C PHE A 251 -4.20 -10.70 -20.99
N PRO A 252 -4.10 -10.36 -22.30
CA PRO A 252 -5.28 -10.38 -23.18
C PRO A 252 -5.92 -11.77 -23.37
N LEU A 253 -5.18 -12.86 -23.15
CA LEU A 253 -5.65 -14.24 -23.19
C LEU A 253 -6.09 -14.78 -21.82
N GLN A 254 -5.67 -14.12 -20.73
CA GLN A 254 -6.09 -14.48 -19.37
C GLN A 254 -7.54 -14.06 -19.07
N GLN A 255 -8.05 -13.01 -19.74
CA GLN A 255 -9.43 -12.54 -19.58
C GLN A 255 -10.39 -13.15 -20.62
N TYR A 256 -10.31 -14.46 -20.82
CA TYR A 256 -11.20 -15.14 -21.76
C TYR A 256 -12.59 -15.33 -21.11
N PRO A 257 -13.69 -14.78 -21.70
CA PRO A 257 -15.00 -14.84 -21.09
C PRO A 257 -15.44 -16.28 -20.79
N GLY A 258 -15.82 -16.54 -19.53
CA GLY A 258 -16.38 -17.84 -19.11
C GLY A 258 -15.35 -18.88 -18.66
N ILE A 259 -14.07 -18.51 -18.49
CA ILE A 259 -13.02 -19.41 -17.97
C ILE A 259 -12.70 -19.17 -16.49
N ASP A 260 -13.14 -18.04 -15.91
CA ASP A 260 -12.80 -17.63 -14.54
C ASP A 260 -13.08 -18.73 -13.50
N THR A 261 -14.28 -19.33 -13.51
CA THR A 261 -14.63 -20.42 -12.58
C THR A 261 -13.71 -21.64 -12.73
N GLN A 262 -13.28 -21.97 -13.95
CA GLN A 262 -12.36 -23.10 -14.16
C GLN A 262 -10.95 -22.77 -13.63
N VAL A 263 -10.51 -21.51 -13.80
CA VAL A 263 -9.22 -21.05 -13.26
C VAL A 263 -9.26 -21.06 -11.74
N GLU A 264 -10.34 -20.56 -11.12
CA GLU A 264 -10.55 -20.61 -9.67
C GLU A 264 -10.51 -22.05 -9.15
N GLU A 265 -11.23 -22.99 -9.77
CA GLU A 265 -11.22 -24.40 -9.38
C GLU A 265 -9.81 -25.03 -9.45
N LYS A 266 -9.05 -24.74 -10.52
CA LYS A 266 -7.68 -25.23 -10.66
C LYS A 266 -6.74 -24.61 -9.64
N THR A 267 -6.95 -23.35 -9.31
CA THR A 267 -6.12 -22.62 -8.37
C THR A 267 -6.36 -23.08 -6.92
N ALA A 268 -7.62 -23.29 -6.53
CA ALA A 268 -7.98 -23.92 -5.26
C ALA A 268 -7.37 -25.33 -5.14
N ALA A 269 -7.47 -26.16 -6.19
CA ALA A 269 -6.85 -27.48 -6.21
C ALA A 269 -5.32 -27.42 -6.03
N TRP A 270 -4.64 -26.46 -6.67
CA TRP A 270 -3.21 -26.23 -6.46
C TRP A 270 -2.90 -25.82 -5.00
N GLY A 271 -3.71 -24.93 -4.42
CA GLY A 271 -3.63 -24.56 -3.01
C GLY A 271 -3.73 -25.77 -2.07
N HIS A 272 -4.70 -26.64 -2.27
CA HIS A 272 -4.85 -27.87 -1.49
C HIS A 272 -3.65 -28.82 -1.61
N GLU A 273 -3.04 -28.94 -2.80
CA GLU A 273 -1.81 -29.73 -2.96
C GLU A 273 -0.62 -29.11 -2.19
N ILE A 274 -0.50 -27.78 -2.18
CA ILE A 274 0.49 -27.09 -1.32
C ILE A 274 0.26 -27.44 0.16
N ILE A 275 -0.98 -27.31 0.65
CA ILE A 275 -1.32 -27.66 2.04
C ILE A 275 -0.96 -29.13 2.34
N ARG A 276 -1.26 -30.05 1.41
CA ARG A 276 -0.90 -31.46 1.54
C ARG A 276 0.62 -31.64 1.63
N ILE A 277 1.40 -30.95 0.81
CA ILE A 277 2.87 -30.98 0.85
C ILE A 277 3.36 -30.52 2.22
N LEU A 278 2.91 -29.37 2.71
CA LEU A 278 3.29 -28.84 4.04
C LEU A 278 2.95 -29.82 5.16
N PHE A 279 1.75 -30.42 5.13
CA PHE A 279 1.33 -31.38 6.15
C PHE A 279 2.23 -32.63 6.21
N HIS A 280 2.62 -33.19 5.06
CA HIS A 280 3.43 -34.41 5.01
C HIS A 280 4.91 -34.18 5.29
N THR A 281 5.39 -32.97 5.00
CA THR A 281 6.81 -32.63 5.09
C THR A 281 7.18 -31.87 6.35
N ARG A 282 6.18 -31.49 7.18
CA ARG A 282 6.43 -30.89 8.50
C ARG A 282 7.38 -31.74 9.33
N ASN A 283 8.34 -31.09 9.96
CA ASN A 283 9.21 -31.69 10.95
C ASN A 283 8.34 -32.26 12.07
N LYS A 284 8.37 -33.59 12.29
CA LYS A 284 7.69 -34.26 13.43
C LYS A 284 8.33 -33.92 14.80
N GLY A 285 9.17 -32.89 14.85
CA GLY A 285 10.11 -32.56 15.91
C GLY A 285 9.55 -31.82 17.12
N ALA A 286 8.26 -31.95 17.42
CA ALA A 286 7.70 -31.61 18.74
C ALA A 286 6.80 -32.72 19.32
N GLU A 287 6.75 -33.91 18.70
CA GLU A 287 6.40 -35.09 19.48
C GLU A 287 7.56 -35.35 20.44
N LYS A 288 7.41 -34.91 21.70
CA LYS A 288 8.26 -35.36 22.80
C LYS A 288 8.52 -36.83 22.59
N LYS A 289 9.75 -37.22 22.26
CA LYS A 289 10.18 -38.61 22.41
C LYS A 289 9.73 -39.01 23.80
N LYS A 290 8.69 -39.83 23.91
CA LYS A 290 8.38 -40.52 25.16
C LYS A 290 9.67 -41.27 25.44
N THR A 291 10.51 -40.74 26.32
CA THR A 291 11.57 -41.51 26.96
C THR A 291 10.84 -42.73 27.49
N ALA A 292 11.01 -43.87 26.82
CA ALA A 292 10.47 -45.12 27.29
C ALA A 292 10.89 -45.21 28.76
N ALA A 293 9.91 -45.22 29.66
CA ALA A 293 10.18 -45.28 31.08
C ALA A 293 11.13 -46.47 31.28
N ARG A 294 12.37 -46.21 31.71
CA ARG A 294 13.35 -47.26 31.97
C ARG A 294 12.66 -48.26 32.89
N LYS A 295 12.46 -49.50 32.43
CA LYS A 295 11.92 -50.58 33.26
C LYS A 295 12.80 -50.68 34.51
N ARG A 296 12.25 -50.31 35.67
CA ARG A 296 12.93 -50.46 36.96
C ARG A 296 13.11 -51.94 37.23
N CYS A 297 14.25 -52.33 37.79
CA CYS A 297 14.45 -53.70 38.22
C CYS A 297 13.44 -54.05 39.33
N PRO A 298 12.84 -55.26 39.33
CA PRO A 298 11.75 -55.63 40.25
C PRO A 298 12.10 -55.40 41.72
N ASN A 299 13.37 -55.54 42.08
CA ASN A 299 13.86 -55.45 43.46
C ASN A 299 14.58 -54.12 43.79
N GLY A 300 14.48 -53.12 42.91
CA GLY A 300 15.17 -51.83 43.09
C GLY A 300 16.70 -51.88 42.87
N THR A 301 17.24 -53.02 42.42
CA THR A 301 18.67 -53.14 42.11
C THR A 301 19.04 -52.35 40.86
N ARG A 302 20.33 -52.00 40.75
CA ARG A 302 20.84 -51.28 39.58
C ARG A 302 20.85 -52.24 38.39
N ARG A 303 20.59 -51.68 37.21
CA ARG A 303 20.70 -52.41 35.94
C ARG A 303 22.13 -52.30 35.43
N ASN A 304 22.74 -53.42 35.09
CA ASN A 304 24.10 -53.45 34.55
C ASN A 304 24.13 -52.73 33.20
N LYS A 305 25.07 -51.78 33.03
CA LYS A 305 25.17 -50.96 31.80
C LYS A 305 25.66 -51.72 30.58
N LYS A 306 26.39 -52.84 30.76
CA LYS A 306 26.95 -53.65 29.67
C LYS A 306 26.00 -54.78 29.25
N THR A 307 25.34 -55.44 30.20
CA THR A 307 24.48 -56.61 29.91
C THR A 307 22.99 -56.26 29.84
N GLY A 308 22.55 -55.18 30.48
CA GLY A 308 21.14 -54.80 30.52
C GLY A 308 20.29 -55.56 31.54
N ASP A 309 20.88 -56.52 32.25
CA ASP A 309 20.23 -57.31 33.30
C ASP A 309 20.22 -56.59 34.65
N CYS A 310 19.32 -57.04 35.53
CA CYS A 310 19.27 -56.56 36.91
C CYS A 310 20.35 -57.25 37.75
N GLU A 311 21.08 -56.48 38.53
CA GLU A 311 22.04 -57.02 39.49
C GLU A 311 21.30 -57.90 40.52
N THR A 312 21.80 -59.11 40.76
CA THR A 312 21.32 -60.01 41.80
C THR A 312 21.72 -59.47 43.18
N LYS A 313 20.81 -59.57 44.15
CA LYS A 313 21.11 -59.25 45.56
C LYS A 313 22.11 -60.24 46.14
#